data_AF-A0A3G9IQI4-F1
#
_entry.id   AF-A0A3G9IQI4-F1
#
_cell.length_a   1.000
_cell.length_b   1.000
_cell.length_c   1.000
_cell.angle_alpha   90.00
_cell.angle_beta   90.00
_cell.angle_gamma   90.00
#
_symmetry.space_group_name_H-M   'P 1'
#
loop_
_entity.id
_entity.type
_entity.pdbx_description
1 polymer ?
#
loop_
_entity_poly.entity_id
_entity_poly.type
_entity_poly.pdbx_seq_one_letter_code
_entity_poly.pdbx_strand_id
1 'polypeptide(L)'
;MGILTAGNWPADARLDPFRDAAWELSRDGIVVGHIASEILRIRTFPALWVKREFMVFDVMWADGTRECQMEDYGPDWLTVAELERGVVEVDDGVLDARPLSGSDRDQIWAEYVAHNAHGH
;
A
#
# COMPACT_ATOMS: atom_id res chain seq x y z
N MET A 1 20.05 -11.31 -28.28
CA MET A 1 19.15 -11.35 -27.12
C MET A 1 19.35 -10.05 -26.35
N GLY A 2 18.55 -9.02 -26.64
CA GLY A 2 18.71 -7.71 -26.01
C GLY A 2 18.04 -7.70 -24.65
N ILE A 3 18.79 -7.38 -23.59
CA ILE A 3 18.26 -7.10 -22.26
C ILE A 3 17.39 -5.85 -22.42
N LEU A 4 16.07 -6.00 -22.30
CA LEU A 4 15.15 -4.86 -22.25
C LEU A 4 15.50 -4.07 -20.99
N THR A 5 16.27 -3.00 -21.18
CA THR A 5 16.61 -2.03 -20.14
C THR A 5 15.35 -1.63 -19.40
N ALA A 6 15.36 -1.78 -18.07
CA ALA A 6 14.37 -1.21 -17.16
C ALA A 6 14.03 0.20 -17.63
N GLY A 7 12.84 0.34 -18.22
CA GLY A 7 12.46 1.58 -18.91
C GLY A 7 12.46 2.74 -17.92
N ASN A 8 12.74 3.95 -18.41
CA ASN A 8 12.71 5.23 -17.69
C ASN A 8 11.34 5.49 -17.01
N TRP A 9 11.03 4.78 -15.94
CA TRP A 9 9.88 4.95 -15.07
C TRP A 9 10.34 5.80 -13.89
N PRO A 10 9.58 6.82 -13.48
CA PRO A 10 9.86 7.49 -12.23
C PRO A 10 9.79 6.46 -11.10
N ALA A 11 10.80 6.48 -10.24
CA ALA A 11 10.83 5.75 -8.99
C ALA A 11 10.96 6.80 -7.90
N ASP A 12 9.86 7.12 -7.24
CA ASP A 12 9.88 8.04 -6.12
C ASP A 12 10.43 7.28 -4.90
N ALA A 13 11.61 7.68 -4.42
CA ALA A 13 12.27 7.06 -3.29
C ALA A 13 11.47 7.19 -1.98
N ARG A 14 10.56 8.17 -1.88
CA ARG A 14 9.64 8.28 -0.75
C ARG A 14 8.70 7.07 -0.66
N LEU A 15 8.41 6.42 -1.78
CA LEU A 15 7.48 5.29 -1.83
C LEU A 15 8.12 3.94 -1.47
N ASP A 16 9.45 3.87 -1.36
CA ASP A 16 10.15 2.61 -1.09
C ASP A 16 9.71 1.89 0.19
N PRO A 17 9.38 2.57 1.32
CA PRO A 17 8.83 1.91 2.50
C PRO A 17 7.45 1.27 2.31
N PHE A 18 6.75 1.60 1.22
CA PHE A 18 5.38 1.16 0.93
C PHE A 18 5.32 0.10 -0.18
N ARG A 19 6.46 -0.23 -0.80
CA ARG A 19 6.58 -1.31 -1.79
C ARG A 19 6.55 -2.65 -1.07
N ASP A 20 5.54 -3.46 -1.38
CA ASP A 20 5.31 -4.77 -0.76
C ASP A 20 5.34 -4.69 0.76
N ALA A 21 4.60 -3.71 1.31
CA ALA A 21 4.64 -3.37 2.72
C ALA A 21 3.40 -3.88 3.44
N ALA A 22 3.54 -4.15 4.74
CA ALA A 22 2.42 -4.40 5.62
C ALA A 22 2.55 -3.59 6.90
N TRP A 23 1.43 -3.15 7.43
CA TRP A 23 1.32 -2.32 8.62
C TRP A 23 0.30 -2.93 9.57
N GLU A 24 0.61 -2.90 10.85
CA GLU A 24 -0.30 -3.24 11.94
C GLU A 24 -1.10 -2.00 12.32
N LEU A 25 -2.42 -2.15 12.44
CA LEU A 25 -3.31 -1.10 12.94
C LEU A 25 -3.76 -1.46 14.35
N SER A 26 -3.63 -0.52 15.27
CA SER A 26 -4.03 -0.73 16.66
C SER A 26 -4.80 0.44 17.24
N ARG A 27 -5.64 0.14 18.23
CA ARG A 27 -6.37 1.11 19.05
C ARG A 27 -6.09 0.79 20.51
N ASP A 28 -5.56 1.76 21.25
CA ASP A 28 -5.18 1.58 22.66
C ASP A 28 -4.27 0.35 22.87
N GLY A 29 -3.37 0.08 21.91
CA GLY A 29 -2.46 -1.07 21.92
C GLY A 29 -3.10 -2.41 21.55
N ILE A 30 -4.37 -2.45 21.19
CA ILE A 30 -5.07 -3.65 20.70
C ILE A 30 -5.04 -3.64 19.18
N VAL A 31 -4.50 -4.70 18.56
CA VAL A 31 -4.51 -4.84 17.10
C VAL A 31 -5.94 -5.04 16.61
N VAL A 32 -6.39 -4.18 15.70
CA VAL A 32 -7.74 -4.18 15.12
C VAL A 32 -7.74 -4.53 13.64
N GLY A 33 -6.57 -4.53 13.01
CA GLY A 33 -6.43 -4.88 11.60
C GLY A 33 -5.02 -4.66 11.07
N HIS A 34 -4.88 -4.76 9.76
CA HIS A 34 -3.64 -4.58 9.04
C HIS A 34 -3.88 -3.83 7.74
N ILE A 35 -2.85 -3.17 7.24
CA ILE A 35 -2.80 -2.67 5.87
C ILE A 35 -1.73 -3.46 5.13
N ALA A 36 -2.01 -3.84 3.89
CA ALA A 36 -0.99 -4.24 2.94
C ALA A 36 -1.01 -3.29 1.74
N SER A 37 0.17 -2.86 1.29
CA SER A 37 0.31 -1.89 0.21
C SER A 37 1.33 -2.33 -0.83
N GLU A 38 1.09 -1.93 -2.07
CA GLU A 38 2.02 -2.08 -3.18
C GLU A 38 2.08 -0.82 -4.04
N ILE A 39 3.20 -0.63 -4.75
CA ILE A 39 3.37 0.51 -5.64
C ILE A 39 3.27 0.03 -7.07
N LEU A 40 2.20 0.42 -7.74
CA LEU A 40 1.93 0.12 -9.13
C LEU A 40 2.36 1.28 -10.03
N ARG A 41 2.43 0.99 -11.33
CA ARG A 41 2.83 1.95 -12.36
C ARG A 41 1.75 2.06 -13.42
N ILE A 42 1.39 3.29 -13.77
CA ILE A 42 0.36 3.56 -14.79
C ILE A 42 0.84 4.58 -15.82
N ARG A 43 0.22 4.53 -17.01
CA ARG A 43 0.26 5.58 -18.03
C ARG A 43 -1.12 6.21 -18.15
N THR A 44 -1.22 7.52 -17.98
CA THR A 44 -2.52 8.23 -17.98
C THR A 44 -2.70 9.13 -19.21
N PHE A 45 -3.92 9.21 -19.76
CA PHE A 45 -4.31 10.09 -20.89
C PHE A 45 -4.60 11.53 -20.37
N PRO A 46 -4.46 12.64 -21.14
CA PRO A 46 -4.32 12.83 -22.60
C PRO A 46 -2.96 12.47 -23.20
N ALA A 47 -1.97 12.17 -22.39
CA ALA A 47 -0.65 11.81 -22.86
C ALA A 47 -0.30 10.42 -22.35
N LEU A 48 -0.54 9.37 -23.15
CA LEU A 48 -0.09 7.96 -22.98
C LEU A 48 1.45 7.78 -22.76
N TRP A 49 2.13 8.86 -22.36
CA TRP A 49 3.53 9.10 -22.11
C TRP A 49 3.82 9.52 -20.66
N VAL A 50 2.82 9.99 -19.90
CA VAL A 50 3.02 10.38 -18.50
C VAL A 50 3.02 9.12 -17.65
N LYS A 51 4.22 8.70 -17.30
CA LYS A 51 4.49 7.58 -16.40
C LYS A 51 4.36 8.06 -14.97
N ARG A 52 3.59 7.36 -14.14
CA ARG A 52 3.45 7.66 -12.72
C ARG A 52 3.45 6.38 -11.90
N GLU A 53 3.85 6.53 -10.65
CA GLU A 53 3.61 5.55 -9.59
C GLU A 53 2.35 5.97 -8.84
N PHE A 54 1.64 4.98 -8.30
CA PHE A 54 0.54 5.15 -7.35
C PHE A 54 0.58 3.99 -6.37
N MET A 55 0.12 4.21 -5.15
CA MET A 55 0.01 3.16 -4.15
C MET A 55 -1.38 2.55 -4.26
N VAL A 56 -1.47 1.23 -4.23
CA VAL A 56 -2.72 0.55 -3.91
C VAL A 56 -2.57 -0.16 -2.57
N PHE A 57 -3.65 -0.25 -1.83
CA PHE A 57 -3.64 -0.87 -0.51
C PHE A 57 -5.00 -1.42 -0.12
N ASP A 58 -4.98 -2.49 0.68
CA ASP A 58 -6.16 -3.08 1.30
C ASP A 58 -6.08 -2.88 2.81
N VAL A 59 -7.22 -2.55 3.44
CA VAL A 59 -7.38 -2.61 4.89
C VAL A 59 -8.07 -3.93 5.24
N MET A 60 -7.41 -4.72 6.08
CA MET A 60 -7.84 -6.06 6.50
C MET A 60 -8.15 -6.04 8.00
N TRP A 61 -9.43 -6.13 8.34
CA TRP A 61 -9.89 -6.03 9.72
C TRP A 61 -9.78 -7.37 10.47
N ALA A 62 -9.62 -7.29 11.79
CA ALA A 62 -9.47 -8.47 12.66
C ALA A 62 -10.72 -9.37 12.70
N ASP A 63 -11.88 -8.85 12.31
CA ASP A 63 -13.12 -9.62 12.17
C ASP A 63 -13.20 -10.41 10.84
N GLY A 64 -12.16 -10.31 10.00
CA GLY A 64 -12.05 -10.95 8.70
C GLY A 64 -12.68 -10.16 7.56
N THR A 65 -13.30 -9.02 7.82
CA THR A 65 -13.78 -8.11 6.77
C THR A 65 -12.61 -7.35 6.15
N ARG A 66 -12.83 -6.83 4.93
CA ARG A 66 -11.85 -6.05 4.19
C ARG A 66 -12.55 -4.90 3.50
N GLU A 67 -11.87 -3.77 3.43
CA GLU A 67 -12.29 -2.69 2.56
C GLU A 67 -12.04 -3.05 1.09
N CYS A 68 -12.73 -2.34 0.18
CA CYS A 68 -12.34 -2.38 -1.23
C CYS A 68 -10.90 -1.87 -1.39
N GLN A 69 -10.17 -2.39 -2.38
CA GLN A 69 -8.84 -1.90 -2.71
C GLN A 69 -8.88 -0.39 -2.96
N MET A 70 -8.06 0.34 -2.22
CA MET A 70 -7.93 1.78 -2.30
C MET A 70 -6.68 2.18 -3.05
N GLU A 71 -6.68 3.39 -3.59
CA GLU A 71 -5.57 3.95 -4.36
C GLU A 71 -5.16 5.29 -3.73
N ASP A 72 -3.86 5.54 -3.60
CA ASP A 72 -3.30 6.83 -3.19
C ASP A 72 -2.38 7.35 -4.30
N TYR A 73 -2.52 8.64 -4.61
CA TYR A 73 -1.88 9.29 -5.74
C TYR A 73 -1.12 10.54 -5.31
N GLY A 74 0.08 10.72 -5.86
CA GLY A 74 0.83 11.95 -5.71
C GLY A 74 0.20 13.15 -6.45
N PRO A 75 0.58 14.38 -6.07
CA PRO A 75 1.70 14.70 -5.17
C PRO A 75 1.34 14.73 -3.68
N ASP A 76 0.05 14.69 -3.34
CA ASP A 76 -0.41 14.91 -1.97
C ASP A 76 -0.19 13.69 -1.07
N TRP A 77 -0.30 12.47 -1.63
CA TRP A 77 0.09 11.22 -0.96
C TRP A 77 -0.54 11.11 0.43
N LEU A 78 -1.88 11.08 0.51
CA LEU A 78 -2.62 11.25 1.76
C LEU A 78 -2.38 10.07 2.70
N THR A 79 -2.60 8.85 2.23
CA THR A 79 -2.42 7.63 3.02
C THR A 79 -0.95 7.41 3.37
N VAL A 80 -0.05 7.68 2.42
CA VAL A 80 1.40 7.67 2.69
C VAL A 80 1.75 8.62 3.83
N ALA A 81 1.23 9.85 3.82
CA ALA A 81 1.50 10.83 4.88
C ALA A 81 0.93 10.42 6.24
N GLU A 82 -0.21 9.74 6.28
CA GLU A 82 -0.75 9.14 7.50
C GLU A 82 0.17 8.05 8.05
N LEU A 83 0.55 7.08 7.21
CA LEU A 83 1.43 5.98 7.61
C LEU A 83 2.82 6.47 8.03
N GLU A 84 3.38 7.49 7.37
CA GLU A 84 4.64 8.15 7.81
C GLU A 84 4.52 8.77 9.20
N ARG A 85 3.34 9.28 9.57
CA ARG A 85 3.05 9.79 10.92
C ARG A 85 2.79 8.68 11.93
N GLY A 86 2.69 7.42 11.47
CA GLY A 86 2.36 6.26 12.30
C GLY A 86 0.90 6.23 12.71
N VAL A 87 -0.01 6.77 11.89
CA VAL A 87 -1.45 6.76 12.15
C VAL A 87 -2.23 6.43 10.88
N VAL A 88 -3.51 6.07 11.02
CA VAL A 88 -4.49 6.02 9.92
C VAL A 88 -5.80 6.61 10.40
N GLU A 89 -6.41 7.47 9.60
CA GLU A 89 -7.74 8.02 9.90
C GLU A 89 -8.83 7.12 9.30
N VAL A 90 -9.79 6.72 10.13
CA VAL A 90 -10.93 5.88 9.76
C VAL A 90 -12.23 6.51 10.29
N ASP A 91 -13.38 6.04 9.83
CA ASP A 91 -14.68 6.61 10.23
C ASP A 91 -14.87 6.63 11.76
N ASP A 92 -14.38 5.60 12.44
CA ASP A 92 -14.45 5.44 13.90
C ASP A 92 -13.29 6.11 14.66
N GLY A 93 -12.52 6.99 14.02
CA GLY A 93 -11.44 7.78 14.63
C GLY A 93 -10.04 7.45 14.10
N VAL A 94 -9.01 7.67 14.91
CA VAL A 94 -7.61 7.47 14.50
C VAL A 94 -7.08 6.16 15.07
N LEU A 95 -6.32 5.42 14.27
CA LEU A 95 -5.60 4.21 14.66
C LEU A 95 -4.10 4.47 14.65
N ASP A 96 -3.37 3.85 15.58
CA ASP A 96 -1.92 3.77 15.52
C ASP A 96 -1.52 2.79 14.43
N ALA A 97 -0.58 3.19 13.57
CA ALA A 97 -0.07 2.39 12.46
C ALA A 97 1.43 2.14 12.62
N ARG A 98 1.83 0.87 12.56
CA ARG A 98 3.23 0.46 12.72
C ARG A 98 3.66 -0.44 11.56
N PRO A 99 4.81 -0.19 10.92
CA PRO A 99 5.28 -1.07 9.86
C PRO A 99 5.65 -2.44 10.45
N LEU A 100 5.16 -3.50 9.82
CA LEU A 100 5.56 -4.86 10.12
C LEU A 100 6.86 -5.20 9.40
N SER A 101 7.58 -6.20 9.91
CA SER A 101 8.79 -6.72 9.27
C SER A 101 8.93 -8.22 9.50
N GLY A 102 9.79 -8.88 8.72
CA GLY A 102 10.03 -10.32 8.85
C GLY A 102 8.78 -11.16 8.61
N SER A 103 8.63 -12.22 9.41
CA SER A 103 7.56 -13.22 9.24
C SER A 103 6.16 -12.63 9.33
N ASP A 104 5.95 -11.65 10.20
CA ASP A 104 4.62 -11.07 10.43
C ASP A 104 4.16 -10.29 9.19
N ARG A 105 5.08 -9.52 8.61
CA ARG A 105 4.86 -8.84 7.33
C ARG A 105 4.63 -9.84 6.20
N ASP A 106 5.43 -10.90 6.12
CA ASP A 106 5.33 -11.89 5.05
C ASP A 106 4.01 -12.67 5.10
N GLN A 107 3.49 -12.95 6.29
CA GLN A 107 2.17 -13.58 6.46
C GLN A 107 1.06 -12.69 5.90
N ILE A 108 0.99 -11.43 6.37
CA ILE A 108 -0.03 -10.48 5.92
C ILE A 108 0.07 -10.24 4.41
N TRP A 109 1.30 -10.13 3.90
CA TRP A 109 1.56 -9.98 2.47
C TRP A 109 1.06 -11.18 1.65
N ALA A 110 1.27 -12.40 2.13
CA ALA A 110 0.76 -13.59 1.45
C ALA A 110 -0.78 -13.62 1.38
N GLU A 111 -1.46 -13.16 2.44
CA GLU A 111 -2.92 -13.04 2.47
C GLU A 111 -3.46 -11.97 1.52
N TYR A 112 -2.72 -10.87 1.37
CA TYR A 112 -3.01 -9.81 0.39
C TYR A 112 -2.84 -10.34 -1.04
N VAL A 113 -1.69 -10.96 -1.36
CA VAL A 113 -1.42 -11.51 -2.69
C VAL A 113 -2.42 -12.60 -3.05
N ALA A 114 -2.75 -13.52 -2.13
CA ALA A 114 -3.71 -14.58 -2.40
C ALA A 114 -5.11 -14.04 -2.76
N HIS A 115 -5.48 -12.89 -2.22
CA HIS A 115 -6.74 -12.23 -2.55
C HIS A 115 -6.69 -11.54 -3.91
N ASN A 116 -5.64 -10.77 -4.16
CA ASN A 116 -5.51 -9.92 -5.35
C ASN A 116 -4.99 -10.66 -6.60
N ALA A 117 -4.41 -11.86 -6.45
CA ALA A 117 -3.96 -12.71 -7.55
C ALA A 117 -5.08 -13.17 -8.50
N HIS A 118 -6.35 -12.94 -8.15
CA HIS A 118 -7.50 -13.22 -9.00
C HIS A 118 -7.90 -12.06 -9.94
N GLY A 119 -7.14 -10.95 -9.94
CA GLY A 119 -7.55 -9.69 -10.59
C GLY A 119 -6.58 -9.04 -11.58
N HIS A 120 -5.56 -9.74 -12.10
CA HIS A 120 -4.63 -9.20 -13.12
C HIS A 120 -4.69 -9.94 -14.45
#